data_AF-A0A7X8VUK8-F1
#
_entry.id   AF-A0A7X8VUK8-F1
#
_cell.length_a   1.000
_cell.length_b   1.000
_cell.length_c   1.000
_cell.angle_alpha   90.00
_cell.angle_beta   90.00
_cell.angle_gamma   90.00
#
_symmetry.space_group_name_H-M   'P 1'
#
loop_
_entity.id
_entity.type
_entity.pdbx_description
1 polymer ?
#
loop_
_entity_poly.entity_id
_entity_poly.type
_entity_poly.pdbx_seq_one_letter_code
_entity_poly.pdbx_strand_id
1 'polypeptide(L)'
;MKEFDKLFPDYLGSTPAMRTMDAAWFDRHPEELPTLEQFAQIFAEFIRDYHKTPKHGKIHQGRSPQEIWNARPNRPALTPERLKMALLRPLDIRTVGRGPAVMMDGKRYLLDKLTWGEKVIVKSESIDPDVMHCFTLDGAYIGPARTRTMVSALAQRNDEEAKKLIAEGMARGRRQLIEAKSGMFDLTDGGHLMSILELSASSVVVDNTNGDSAGRLQTPPKKQITSVKGQQHSFSRQTLPEAFPPADDTEPPKPARKIHLAPSKVDRSLLKMVHSARHDNDDDDAQEQENLDLDRRAAEENTDMDGENLNLDCRAILADT
;
A
#
# COMPACT_ATOMS: atom_id res chain seq x y z
N MET A 1 -5.01 -43.51 -18.60
CA MET A 1 -4.70 -42.11 -18.99
C MET A 1 -3.18 -42.05 -19.06
N LYS A 2 -2.60 -41.78 -20.23
CA LYS A 2 -1.15 -41.53 -20.30
C LYS A 2 -0.88 -40.32 -19.39
N GLU A 3 0.14 -40.39 -18.54
CA GLU A 3 0.53 -39.28 -17.69
C GLU A 3 0.88 -38.09 -18.59
N PHE A 4 0.25 -36.94 -18.37
CA PHE A 4 0.43 -35.73 -19.18
C PHE A 4 1.90 -35.39 -19.35
N ASP A 5 2.65 -35.49 -18.26
CA ASP A 5 4.07 -35.19 -18.23
C ASP A 5 4.86 -36.08 -19.20
N LYS A 6 4.49 -37.36 -19.36
CA LYS A 6 5.15 -38.32 -20.28
C LYS A 6 4.93 -38.03 -21.76
N LEU A 7 4.12 -37.03 -22.12
CA LEU A 7 3.90 -36.63 -23.51
C LEU A 7 5.03 -35.75 -24.05
N PHE A 8 5.79 -35.11 -23.16
CA PHE A 8 6.81 -34.16 -23.55
C PHE A 8 8.19 -34.82 -23.60
N PRO A 9 9.03 -34.45 -24.58
CA PRO A 9 10.37 -35.00 -24.72
C PRO A 9 11.29 -34.61 -23.55
N ASP A 10 11.00 -33.50 -22.87
CA ASP A 10 11.71 -33.02 -21.68
C ASP A 10 11.30 -33.73 -20.38
N TYR A 11 10.43 -34.75 -20.45
CA TYR A 11 10.08 -35.53 -19.28
C TYR A 11 11.19 -36.53 -18.93
N LEU A 12 12.01 -36.13 -17.96
CA LEU A 12 13.17 -36.91 -17.50
C LEU A 12 12.86 -37.87 -16.34
N GLY A 13 11.58 -38.23 -16.16
CA GLY A 13 11.16 -39.14 -15.11
C GLY A 13 11.23 -38.57 -13.69
N SER A 14 10.90 -39.41 -12.70
CA SER A 14 10.78 -39.03 -11.28
C SER A 14 12.12 -39.02 -10.51
N THR A 15 13.21 -39.53 -11.08
CA THR A 15 14.53 -39.68 -10.45
C THR A 15 15.46 -38.50 -10.77
N PRO A 16 15.74 -37.59 -9.81
CA PRO A 16 16.54 -36.38 -10.05
C PRO A 16 17.96 -36.65 -10.58
N ALA A 17 18.56 -37.77 -10.17
CA ALA A 17 19.95 -38.11 -10.51
C ALA A 17 20.17 -38.42 -12.01
N MET A 18 19.13 -38.86 -12.73
CA MET A 18 19.24 -39.16 -14.17
C MET A 18 18.94 -37.94 -15.06
N ARG A 19 18.51 -36.81 -14.48
CA ARG A 19 17.98 -35.66 -15.24
C ARG A 19 19.07 -34.75 -15.83
N THR A 20 20.29 -34.75 -15.30
CA THR A 20 21.28 -33.71 -15.62
C THR A 20 21.87 -33.80 -17.03
N MET A 21 22.00 -35.01 -17.58
CA MET A 21 22.57 -35.20 -18.93
C MET A 21 21.55 -34.89 -20.03
N ASP A 22 20.30 -35.30 -19.83
CA ASP A 22 19.23 -35.11 -20.82
C ASP A 22 18.63 -33.70 -20.75
N ALA A 23 18.59 -33.06 -19.57
CA ALA A 23 18.14 -31.66 -19.46
C ALA A 23 19.08 -30.70 -20.22
N ALA A 24 20.39 -30.96 -20.16
CA ALA A 24 21.39 -30.15 -20.85
C ALA A 24 21.27 -30.22 -22.39
N TRP A 25 20.58 -31.23 -22.93
CA TRP A 25 20.26 -31.33 -24.35
C TRP A 25 19.22 -30.28 -24.77
N PHE A 26 18.14 -30.15 -24.00
CA PHE A 26 17.03 -29.22 -24.28
C PHE A 26 17.40 -27.75 -24.05
N ASP A 27 18.36 -27.47 -23.17
CA ASP A 27 18.97 -26.14 -23.05
C ASP A 27 19.63 -25.68 -24.37
N ARG A 28 20.10 -26.63 -25.19
CA ARG A 28 20.76 -26.37 -26.49
C ARG A 28 19.82 -26.47 -27.68
N HIS A 29 18.68 -27.15 -27.53
CA HIS A 29 17.68 -27.39 -28.57
C HIS A 29 16.27 -26.97 -28.11
N PRO A 30 16.04 -25.69 -27.77
CA PRO A 30 14.75 -25.22 -27.31
C PRO A 30 13.63 -25.36 -28.36
N GLU A 31 13.98 -25.54 -29.64
CA GLU A 31 13.04 -25.79 -30.73
C GLU A 31 12.31 -27.14 -30.65
N GLU A 32 12.84 -28.10 -29.90
CA GLU A 32 12.19 -29.40 -29.67
C GLU A 32 11.12 -29.33 -28.58
N LEU A 33 11.10 -28.23 -27.81
CA LEU A 33 10.12 -28.01 -26.75
C LEU A 33 8.85 -27.36 -27.30
N PRO A 34 7.67 -27.69 -26.73
CA PRO A 34 6.45 -26.99 -27.09
C PRO A 34 6.55 -25.52 -26.72
N THR A 35 5.98 -24.65 -27.55
CA THR A 35 5.80 -23.25 -27.16
C THR A 35 4.83 -23.15 -25.97
N LEU A 36 4.88 -22.03 -25.24
CA LEU A 36 3.96 -21.81 -24.11
C LEU A 36 2.49 -21.93 -24.53
N GLU A 37 2.14 -21.47 -25.73
CA GLU A 37 0.79 -21.56 -26.27
C GLU A 37 0.39 -23.01 -26.57
N GLN A 38 1.28 -23.78 -27.21
CA GLN A 38 1.07 -25.21 -27.47
C GLN A 38 0.91 -25.98 -26.16
N PHE A 39 1.79 -25.74 -25.19
CA PHE A 39 1.71 -26.35 -23.87
C PHE A 39 0.38 -26.02 -23.18
N ALA A 40 -0.04 -24.75 -23.17
CA ALA A 40 -1.30 -24.33 -22.57
C ALA A 40 -2.51 -25.01 -23.22
N GLN A 41 -2.48 -25.20 -24.54
CA GLN A 41 -3.54 -25.90 -25.26
C GLN A 41 -3.59 -27.40 -24.91
N ILE A 42 -2.46 -28.10 -24.97
CA ILE A 42 -2.37 -29.53 -24.62
C ILE A 42 -2.80 -29.73 -23.16
N PHE A 43 -2.37 -28.84 -22.25
CA PHE A 43 -2.77 -28.89 -20.85
C PHE A 43 -4.27 -28.67 -20.65
N ALA A 44 -4.86 -27.70 -21.36
CA ALA A 44 -6.30 -27.45 -21.30
C ALA A 44 -7.12 -28.66 -21.79
N GLU A 45 -6.65 -29.34 -22.83
CA GLU A 45 -7.26 -30.59 -23.32
C GLU A 45 -7.13 -31.73 -22.30
N PHE A 46 -5.93 -31.93 -21.75
CA PHE A 46 -5.69 -32.93 -20.71
C PHE A 46 -6.61 -32.73 -19.49
N ILE A 47 -6.73 -31.50 -18.99
CA ILE A 47 -7.60 -31.18 -17.85
C ILE A 47 -9.08 -31.43 -18.18
N ARG A 48 -9.51 -31.12 -19.42
CA ARG A 48 -10.87 -31.38 -19.87
C ARG A 48 -11.18 -32.87 -19.90
N ASP A 49 -10.25 -33.68 -20.40
CA ASP A 49 -10.39 -35.13 -20.45
C ASP A 49 -10.33 -35.75 -19.06
N TYR A 50 -9.44 -35.25 -18.20
CA TYR A 50 -9.37 -35.63 -16.80
C TYR A 50 -10.71 -35.44 -16.07
N HIS A 51 -11.38 -34.31 -16.29
CA HIS A 51 -12.66 -34.02 -15.67
C HIS A 51 -13.82 -34.85 -16.21
N LYS A 52 -13.75 -35.29 -17.48
CA LYS A 52 -14.79 -36.11 -18.13
C LYS A 52 -14.63 -37.61 -17.89
N THR A 53 -13.41 -38.07 -17.60
CA THR A 53 -13.13 -39.51 -17.46
C THR A 53 -13.71 -40.05 -16.14
N PRO A 54 -14.60 -41.05 -16.17
CA PRO A 54 -15.11 -41.71 -14.97
C PRO A 54 -14.00 -42.45 -14.21
N LYS A 55 -14.08 -42.46 -12.87
CA LYS A 55 -13.06 -43.10 -12.01
C LYS A 55 -13.69 -44.03 -10.99
N HIS A 56 -13.08 -45.21 -10.82
CA HIS A 56 -13.56 -46.24 -9.89
C HIS A 56 -13.02 -46.10 -8.45
N GLY A 57 -12.29 -45.01 -8.14
CA GLY A 57 -11.82 -44.77 -6.78
C GLY A 57 -12.98 -44.57 -5.79
N LYS A 58 -12.73 -44.87 -4.50
CA LYS A 58 -13.73 -44.82 -3.40
C LYS A 58 -14.55 -43.52 -3.34
N ILE A 59 -13.94 -42.40 -3.69
CA ILE A 59 -14.58 -41.07 -3.70
C ILE A 59 -15.45 -40.87 -4.95
N HIS A 60 -15.04 -41.41 -6.09
CA HIS A 60 -15.66 -41.13 -7.38
C HIS A 60 -16.78 -42.13 -7.73
N GLN A 61 -16.70 -43.36 -7.22
CA GLN A 61 -17.75 -44.39 -7.36
C GLN A 61 -18.22 -44.62 -8.81
N GLY A 62 -17.29 -44.57 -9.77
CA GLY A 62 -17.59 -44.75 -11.19
C GLY A 62 -18.13 -43.51 -11.89
N ARG A 63 -18.18 -42.34 -11.22
CA ARG A 63 -18.54 -41.06 -11.82
C ARG A 63 -17.30 -40.27 -12.24
N SER A 64 -17.50 -39.35 -13.18
CA SER A 64 -16.46 -38.38 -13.55
C SER A 64 -16.37 -37.23 -12.55
N PRO A 65 -15.20 -36.59 -12.37
CA PRO A 65 -15.10 -35.38 -11.55
C PRO A 65 -16.11 -34.29 -11.92
N GLN A 66 -16.42 -34.14 -13.22
CA GLN A 66 -17.39 -33.18 -13.72
C GLN A 66 -18.82 -33.52 -13.26
N GLU A 67 -19.22 -34.80 -13.31
CA GLU A 67 -20.53 -35.23 -12.81
C GLU A 67 -20.70 -34.96 -11.31
N ILE A 68 -19.64 -35.23 -10.54
CA ILE A 68 -19.63 -34.97 -9.09
C ILE A 68 -19.71 -33.47 -8.80
N TRP A 69 -19.02 -32.64 -9.58
CA TRP A 69 -19.08 -31.19 -9.45
C TRP A 69 -20.48 -30.65 -9.76
N ASN A 70 -21.07 -31.10 -10.87
CA ASN A 70 -22.40 -30.66 -11.32
C ASN A 70 -23.53 -31.11 -10.40
N ALA A 71 -23.35 -32.23 -9.66
CA ALA A 71 -24.32 -32.72 -8.69
C ALA A 71 -24.33 -31.91 -7.37
N ARG A 72 -23.40 -30.97 -7.18
CA ARG A 72 -23.34 -30.16 -5.95
C ARG A 72 -24.52 -29.19 -5.88
N PRO A 73 -25.00 -28.86 -4.66
CA PRO A 73 -26.00 -27.82 -4.49
C PRO A 73 -25.46 -26.50 -5.04
N ASN A 74 -26.32 -25.76 -5.74
CA ASN A 74 -25.96 -24.46 -6.29
C ASN A 74 -25.54 -23.52 -5.16
N ARG A 75 -24.34 -22.95 -5.26
CA ARG A 75 -23.84 -21.93 -4.33
C ARG A 75 -24.04 -20.56 -4.96
N PRO A 76 -24.50 -19.56 -4.21
CA PRO A 76 -24.61 -18.21 -4.75
C PRO A 76 -23.24 -17.74 -5.23
N ALA A 77 -23.18 -17.27 -6.48
CA ALA A 77 -21.96 -16.70 -7.03
C ALA A 77 -21.52 -15.49 -6.19
N LEU A 78 -20.22 -15.32 -5.99
CA LEU A 78 -19.70 -14.11 -5.36
C LEU A 78 -20.00 -12.91 -6.25
N THR A 79 -20.36 -11.78 -5.64
CA THR A 79 -20.49 -10.53 -6.37
C THR A 79 -19.13 -10.12 -6.97
N PRO A 80 -19.11 -9.42 -8.13
CA PRO A 80 -17.86 -9.02 -8.78
C PRO A 80 -16.93 -8.23 -7.84
N GLU A 81 -17.49 -7.38 -6.97
CA GLU A 81 -16.75 -6.61 -5.99
C GLU A 81 -16.07 -7.50 -4.94
N ARG A 82 -16.78 -8.52 -4.44
CA ARG A 82 -16.20 -9.49 -3.49
C ARG A 82 -15.10 -10.32 -4.14
N LEU A 83 -15.29 -10.72 -5.39
CA LEU A 83 -14.28 -11.44 -6.15
C LEU A 83 -13.04 -10.56 -6.37
N LYS A 84 -13.22 -9.29 -6.75
CA LYS A 84 -12.12 -8.33 -6.86
C LYS A 84 -11.36 -8.20 -5.54
N MET A 85 -12.06 -8.05 -4.41
CA MET A 85 -11.41 -7.96 -3.09
C MET A 85 -10.67 -9.24 -2.69
N ALA A 86 -11.17 -10.42 -3.08
CA ALA A 86 -10.54 -11.71 -2.79
C ALA A 86 -9.24 -11.93 -3.58
N LEU A 87 -9.11 -11.32 -4.76
CA LEU A 87 -7.92 -11.42 -5.61
C LEU A 87 -6.83 -10.40 -5.26
N LEU A 88 -7.08 -9.49 -4.31
CA LEU A 88 -6.10 -8.50 -3.91
C LEU A 88 -4.93 -9.16 -3.20
N ARG A 89 -3.71 -8.91 -3.70
CA ARG A 89 -2.49 -9.44 -3.11
C ARG A 89 -2.12 -8.61 -1.87
N PRO A 90 -2.04 -9.20 -0.66
CA PRO A 90 -1.51 -8.48 0.48
C PRO A 90 -0.03 -8.18 0.24
N LEU A 91 0.37 -6.92 0.45
CA LEU A 91 1.76 -6.52 0.34
C LEU A 91 2.38 -6.34 1.71
N ASP A 92 1.94 -5.30 2.44
CA ASP A 92 2.57 -4.93 3.70
C ASP A 92 1.68 -3.98 4.53
N ILE A 93 2.01 -3.85 5.81
CA ILE A 93 1.46 -2.84 6.72
C ILE A 93 2.31 -1.58 6.61
N ARG A 94 1.70 -0.45 6.26
CA ARG A 94 2.40 0.83 6.08
C ARG A 94 1.82 1.91 6.97
N THR A 95 2.69 2.73 7.54
CA THR A 95 2.28 3.94 8.24
C THR A 95 2.04 5.05 7.21
N VAL A 96 0.90 5.73 7.32
CA VAL A 96 0.56 6.88 6.47
C VAL A 96 1.53 8.02 6.77
N GLY A 97 2.25 8.45 5.72
CA GLY A 97 3.22 9.53 5.80
C GLY A 97 2.56 10.90 5.90
N ARG A 98 3.35 11.97 5.80
CA ARG A 98 2.80 13.34 5.86
C ARG A 98 1.90 13.62 4.66
N GLY A 99 0.61 13.85 4.93
CA GLY A 99 -0.47 13.98 3.95
C GLY A 99 -1.23 12.65 3.73
N PRO A 100 -2.39 12.66 3.06
CA PRO A 100 -3.26 11.48 2.95
C PRO A 100 -2.73 10.47 1.90
N ALA A 101 -1.51 9.97 2.11
CA ALA A 101 -0.80 9.13 1.15
C ALA A 101 0.08 8.06 1.81
N VAL A 102 0.20 6.94 1.11
CA VAL A 102 1.08 5.82 1.46
C VAL A 102 2.20 5.71 0.43
N MET A 103 3.42 5.47 0.91
CA MET A 103 4.59 5.19 0.08
C MET A 103 4.79 3.69 -0.03
N MET A 104 4.92 3.18 -1.25
CA MET A 104 5.10 1.76 -1.54
C MET A 104 5.92 1.62 -2.82
N ASP A 105 7.00 0.84 -2.80
CA ASP A 105 7.96 0.67 -3.91
C ASP A 105 8.42 1.99 -4.56
N GLY A 106 8.69 3.00 -3.73
CA GLY A 106 9.11 4.32 -4.19
C GLY A 106 8.01 5.17 -4.86
N LYS A 107 6.80 4.63 -5.02
CA LYS A 107 5.62 5.34 -5.53
C LYS A 107 4.76 5.87 -4.38
N ARG A 108 4.11 7.01 -4.61
CA ARG A 108 3.19 7.65 -3.66
C ARG A 108 1.74 7.46 -4.09
N TYR A 109 0.98 6.71 -3.30
CA TYR A 109 -0.44 6.45 -3.51
C TYR A 109 -1.27 7.37 -2.63
N LEU A 110 -2.17 8.14 -3.24
CA LEU A 110 -3.00 9.13 -2.56
C LEU A 110 -4.41 8.58 -2.34
N LEU A 111 -4.94 8.78 -1.13
CA LEU A 111 -6.33 8.52 -0.77
C LEU A 111 -6.73 9.50 0.33
N ASP A 112 -7.63 10.44 0.02
CA ASP A 112 -8.01 11.55 0.91
C ASP A 112 -8.61 11.10 2.27
N LYS A 113 -9.10 9.86 2.35
CA LYS A 113 -9.64 9.27 3.58
C LYS A 113 -8.56 8.81 4.58
N LEU A 114 -7.29 8.81 4.19
CA LEU A 114 -6.20 8.37 5.06
C LEU A 114 -5.79 9.45 6.06
N THR A 115 -5.69 9.08 7.33
CA THR A 115 -5.21 9.98 8.38
C THR A 115 -3.71 9.83 8.59
N TRP A 116 -3.03 10.94 8.91
CA TRP A 116 -1.58 10.93 9.11
C TRP A 116 -1.19 10.13 10.36
N GLY A 117 -0.17 9.27 10.24
CA GLY A 117 0.37 8.49 11.35
C GLY A 117 -0.37 7.16 11.61
N GLU A 118 -1.49 6.92 10.93
CA GLU A 118 -2.24 5.67 11.01
C GLU A 118 -1.50 4.53 10.28
N LYS A 119 -1.60 3.30 10.80
CA LYS A 119 -1.09 2.11 10.14
C LYS A 119 -2.21 1.47 9.31
N VAL A 120 -1.94 1.21 8.04
CA VAL A 120 -2.90 0.62 7.11
C VAL A 120 -2.31 -0.60 6.43
N ILE A 121 -3.15 -1.61 6.20
CA ILE A 121 -2.82 -2.76 5.37
C ILE A 121 -3.00 -2.35 3.92
N VAL A 122 -1.96 -2.56 3.11
CA VAL A 122 -1.99 -2.25 1.69
C VAL A 122 -2.06 -3.55 0.89
N LYS A 123 -3.03 -3.61 -0.02
CA LYS A 123 -3.14 -4.70 -0.99
C LYS A 123 -3.07 -4.15 -2.41
N SER A 124 -2.33 -4.80 -3.29
CA SER A 124 -2.26 -4.43 -4.71
C SER A 124 -3.24 -5.21 -5.56
N GLU A 125 -3.66 -4.59 -6.65
CA GLU A 125 -4.36 -5.26 -7.74
C GLU A 125 -3.33 -5.79 -8.74
N SER A 126 -3.46 -7.04 -9.16
CA SER A 126 -2.53 -7.65 -10.14
C SER A 126 -2.71 -7.11 -11.55
N ILE A 127 -3.90 -6.58 -11.86
CA ILE A 127 -4.24 -6.04 -13.19
C ILE A 127 -3.70 -4.62 -13.33
N ASP A 128 -3.94 -3.77 -12.33
CA ASP A 128 -3.56 -2.35 -12.34
C ASP A 128 -2.58 -2.05 -11.20
N PRO A 129 -1.26 -2.01 -11.47
CA PRO A 129 -0.26 -1.76 -10.42
C PRO A 129 -0.28 -0.33 -9.88
N ASP A 130 -0.96 0.61 -10.56
CA ASP A 130 -1.07 2.00 -10.12
C ASP A 130 -2.25 2.24 -9.16
N VAL A 131 -3.06 1.20 -8.89
CA VAL A 131 -4.15 1.20 -7.92
C VAL A 131 -3.81 0.26 -6.78
N MET A 132 -3.92 0.78 -5.56
CA MET A 132 -3.80 0.00 -4.34
C MET A 132 -5.06 0.13 -3.51
N HIS A 133 -5.35 -0.89 -2.73
CA HIS A 133 -6.48 -0.91 -1.83
C HIS A 133 -5.97 -0.84 -0.39
N CYS A 134 -6.45 0.17 0.34
CA CYS A 134 -6.09 0.38 1.74
C CYS A 134 -7.16 -0.18 2.67
N PHE A 135 -6.72 -0.86 3.71
CA PHE A 135 -7.55 -1.43 4.77
C PHE A 135 -7.02 -0.97 6.14
N THR A 136 -7.91 -0.89 7.12
CA THR A 136 -7.50 -0.74 8.51
C THR A 136 -6.82 -2.03 9.00
N LEU A 137 -6.14 -1.97 10.16
CA LEU A 137 -5.57 -3.16 10.78
C LEU A 137 -6.63 -4.21 11.13
N ASP A 138 -7.86 -3.77 11.43
CA ASP A 138 -9.01 -4.64 11.68
C ASP A 138 -9.57 -5.31 10.41
N GLY A 139 -9.00 -4.98 9.24
CA GLY A 139 -9.42 -5.51 7.94
C GLY A 139 -10.60 -4.76 7.31
N ALA A 140 -11.04 -3.64 7.88
CA ALA A 140 -12.09 -2.81 7.29
C ALA A 140 -11.55 -2.07 6.05
N TYR A 141 -12.35 -2.05 4.98
CA TYR A 141 -11.94 -1.41 3.73
C TYR A 141 -12.07 0.11 3.80
N ILE A 142 -10.97 0.83 3.54
CA ILE A 142 -10.94 2.30 3.55
C ILE A 142 -11.28 2.84 2.15
N GLY A 143 -10.58 2.32 1.14
CA GLY A 143 -10.76 2.75 -0.25
C GLY A 143 -9.57 2.46 -1.16
N PRO A 144 -9.71 2.78 -2.46
CA PRO A 144 -8.64 2.65 -3.43
C PRO A 144 -7.75 3.89 -3.44
N ALA A 145 -6.46 3.72 -3.16
CA ALA A 145 -5.43 4.74 -3.33
C ALA A 145 -4.84 4.65 -4.75
N ARG A 146 -4.63 5.81 -5.38
CA ARG A 146 -4.08 5.88 -6.74
C ARG A 146 -2.76 6.63 -6.75
N THR A 147 -1.83 6.17 -7.59
CA THR A 147 -0.65 6.97 -7.90
C THR A 147 -1.08 8.24 -8.63
N ARG A 148 -0.58 9.40 -8.20
CA ARG A 148 -0.66 10.59 -9.05
C ARG A 148 0.32 10.42 -10.20
N THR A 149 -0.16 10.49 -11.44
CA THR A 149 0.71 10.69 -12.59
C THR A 149 1.52 11.95 -12.33
N MET A 150 2.82 11.80 -12.11
CA MET A 150 3.72 12.93 -11.99
C MET A 150 3.74 13.62 -13.35
N VAL A 151 3.00 14.72 -13.48
CA VAL A 151 3.18 15.58 -14.64
C VAL A 151 4.56 16.19 -14.49
N SER A 152 5.50 15.70 -15.29
CA SER A 152 6.87 16.22 -15.30
C SER A 152 6.81 17.73 -15.51
N ALA A 153 7.45 18.51 -14.65
CA ALA A 153 7.54 19.96 -14.81
C ALA A 153 8.19 20.36 -16.15
N LEU A 154 8.89 19.43 -16.80
CA LEU A 154 9.53 19.56 -18.11
C LEU A 154 8.68 19.05 -19.29
N ALA A 155 7.46 18.56 -19.08
CA ALA A 155 6.53 18.18 -20.16
C ALA A 155 5.97 19.40 -20.95
N GLN A 156 6.73 20.50 -20.96
CA GLN A 156 6.38 21.73 -21.66
C GLN A 156 6.52 21.59 -23.18
N ARG A 157 7.31 20.65 -23.69
CA ARG A 157 7.66 20.64 -25.12
C ARG A 157 6.75 19.77 -26.00
N ASN A 158 6.38 18.54 -25.63
CA ASN A 158 5.79 17.61 -26.62
C ASN A 158 4.46 16.91 -26.25
N ASP A 159 3.94 16.99 -25.02
CA ASP A 159 2.70 16.28 -24.66
C ASP A 159 1.49 17.21 -24.52
N GLU A 160 0.58 17.18 -25.50
CA GLU A 160 -0.67 17.96 -25.46
C GLU A 160 -1.61 17.53 -24.33
N GLU A 161 -1.57 16.26 -23.95
CA GLU A 161 -2.41 15.71 -22.87
C GLU A 161 -1.96 16.21 -21.49
N ALA A 162 -0.65 16.33 -21.27
CA ALA A 162 -0.09 16.91 -20.05
C ALA A 162 -0.52 18.38 -19.88
N LYS A 163 -0.58 19.15 -20.98
CA LYS A 163 -1.07 20.54 -20.97
C LYS A 163 -2.55 20.63 -20.60
N LYS A 164 -3.39 19.73 -21.11
CA LYS A 164 -4.82 19.67 -20.77
C LYS A 164 -5.03 19.36 -19.29
N LEU A 165 -4.29 18.39 -18.74
CA LEU A 165 -4.36 18.05 -17.31
C LEU A 165 -3.90 19.19 -16.40
N ILE A 166 -2.83 19.91 -16.76
CA ILE A 166 -2.38 21.11 -16.03
C ILE A 166 -3.44 22.22 -16.09
N ALA A 167 -4.00 22.47 -17.27
CA ALA A 167 -5.03 23.48 -17.46
C ALA A 167 -6.30 23.17 -16.64
N GLU A 168 -6.73 21.90 -16.62
CA GLU A 168 -7.86 21.45 -15.82
C GLU A 168 -7.57 21.59 -14.32
N GLY A 169 -6.37 21.20 -13.87
CA GLY A 169 -5.93 21.38 -12.49
C GLY A 169 -5.94 22.85 -12.05
N MET A 170 -5.44 23.75 -12.89
CA MET A 170 -5.48 25.19 -12.62
C MET A 170 -6.91 25.76 -12.64
N ALA A 171 -7.77 25.31 -13.55
CA ALA A 171 -9.17 25.72 -13.59
C ALA A 171 -9.92 25.28 -12.33
N ARG A 172 -9.68 24.05 -11.85
CA ARG A 172 -10.26 23.53 -10.61
C ARG A 172 -9.79 24.33 -9.39
N GLY A 173 -8.49 24.63 -9.31
CA GLY A 173 -7.94 25.47 -8.24
C GLY A 173 -8.51 26.89 -8.22
N ARG A 174 -8.73 27.49 -9.40
CA ARG A 174 -9.41 28.80 -9.51
C ARG A 174 -10.86 28.75 -9.05
N ARG A 175 -11.61 27.69 -9.41
CA ARG A 175 -13.00 27.51 -8.93
C ARG A 175 -13.05 27.37 -7.42
N GLN A 176 -12.19 26.54 -6.83
CA GLN A 176 -12.11 26.39 -5.37
C GLN A 176 -11.77 27.70 -4.66
N LEU A 177 -10.87 28.52 -5.22
CA LEU A 177 -10.58 29.84 -4.67
C LEU A 177 -11.75 30.82 -4.77
N ILE A 178 -12.51 30.77 -5.87
CA ILE A 178 -13.72 31.60 -6.03
C ILE A 178 -14.81 31.15 -5.05
N GLU A 179 -15.00 29.84 -4.90
CA GLU A 179 -15.96 29.24 -3.96
C GLU A 179 -15.58 29.53 -2.51
N ALA A 180 -14.29 29.41 -2.14
CA ALA A 180 -13.82 29.77 -0.81
C ALA A 180 -13.97 31.27 -0.53
N LYS A 181 -13.70 32.14 -1.52
CA LYS A 181 -13.90 33.59 -1.38
C LYS A 181 -15.36 33.98 -1.27
N SER A 182 -16.24 33.34 -2.04
CA SER A 182 -17.68 33.58 -1.97
C SER A 182 -18.26 33.05 -0.67
N GLY A 183 -17.95 31.82 -0.25
CA GLY A 183 -18.35 31.30 1.06
C GLY A 183 -17.84 32.14 2.23
N MET A 184 -16.59 32.64 2.15
CA MET A 184 -16.07 33.56 3.16
C MET A 184 -16.79 34.92 3.13
N PHE A 185 -17.20 35.40 1.95
CA PHE A 185 -18.01 36.61 1.82
C PHE A 185 -19.40 36.42 2.43
N ASP A 186 -20.07 35.31 2.14
CA ASP A 186 -21.41 35.00 2.67
C ASP A 186 -21.40 34.82 4.19
N LEU A 187 -20.35 34.18 4.74
CA LEU A 187 -20.22 33.97 6.18
C LEU A 187 -19.86 35.24 6.97
N THR A 188 -19.18 36.19 6.34
CA THR A 188 -18.69 37.40 7.03
C THR A 188 -19.40 38.67 6.59
N ASP A 189 -20.34 38.57 5.65
CA ASP A 189 -20.98 39.70 4.94
C ASP A 189 -19.95 40.75 4.44
N GLY A 190 -18.79 40.27 3.99
CA GLY A 190 -17.66 41.11 3.56
C GLY A 190 -16.75 41.65 4.68
N GLY A 191 -16.93 41.21 5.93
CA GLY A 191 -16.11 41.61 7.07
C GLY A 191 -14.64 41.19 6.98
N HIS A 192 -14.33 40.12 6.24
CA HIS A 192 -12.96 39.66 6.00
C HIS A 192 -12.12 40.62 5.14
N LEU A 193 -12.74 41.61 4.49
CA LEU A 193 -12.06 42.64 3.71
C LEU A 193 -11.70 43.88 4.56
N MET A 194 -12.19 43.95 5.80
CA MET A 194 -11.94 45.08 6.68
C MET A 194 -10.64 44.90 7.46
N SER A 195 -9.92 46.00 7.64
CA SER A 195 -8.77 46.03 8.54
C SER A 195 -9.23 45.91 10.01
N ILE A 196 -8.35 45.43 10.90
CA ILE A 196 -8.65 45.28 12.33
C ILE A 196 -9.14 46.60 12.96
N LEU A 197 -8.62 47.74 12.49
CA LEU A 197 -9.03 49.06 12.94
C LEU A 197 -10.47 49.43 12.50
N GLU A 198 -10.86 49.08 11.27
CA GLU A 198 -12.22 49.31 10.76
C GLU A 198 -13.25 48.40 11.43
N LEU A 199 -12.85 47.17 11.75
CA LEU A 199 -13.65 46.25 12.57
C LEU A 199 -13.82 46.76 14.01
N SER A 200 -12.80 47.38 14.61
CA SER A 200 -12.94 47.97 15.95
C SER A 200 -13.80 49.24 16.00
N ALA A 201 -13.95 49.93 14.85
CA ALA A 201 -14.70 51.18 14.76
C ALA A 201 -16.16 50.99 14.30
N SER A 202 -16.54 49.77 13.90
CA SER A 202 -17.91 49.47 13.47
C SER A 202 -18.80 49.22 14.67
N SER A 203 -19.94 49.91 14.73
CA SER A 203 -20.95 49.73 15.77
C SER A 203 -22.01 48.72 15.32
N VAL A 204 -22.43 47.84 16.25
CA VAL A 204 -23.54 46.93 16.03
C VAL A 204 -24.83 47.69 16.28
N VAL A 205 -25.67 47.85 15.25
CA VAL A 205 -27.02 48.41 15.38
C VAL A 205 -28.01 47.24 15.33
N VAL A 206 -28.83 47.12 16.38
CA VAL A 206 -29.88 46.10 16.48
C VAL A 206 -31.20 46.75 16.08
N ASP A 207 -31.62 46.57 14.83
CA ASP A 207 -32.92 47.05 14.35
C ASP A 207 -34.02 46.05 14.77
N ASN A 208 -34.75 46.38 15.85
CA ASN A 208 -35.84 45.56 16.41
C ASN A 208 -37.20 45.72 15.69
N THR A 209 -37.24 45.94 14.37
CA THR A 209 -38.52 46.25 13.68
C THR A 209 -39.04 45.21 12.70
N ASN A 210 -38.32 44.13 12.42
CA ASN A 210 -38.87 42.92 11.80
C ASN A 210 -38.15 41.71 12.41
N GLY A 211 -38.86 40.64 12.70
CA GLY A 211 -38.45 39.52 13.57
C GLY A 211 -37.23 38.68 13.18
N ASP A 212 -36.28 39.21 12.42
CA ASP A 212 -34.97 38.61 12.17
C ASP A 212 -33.94 39.25 13.10
N SER A 213 -33.71 38.62 14.25
CA SER A 213 -32.66 38.99 15.20
C SER A 213 -31.27 38.57 14.69
N ALA A 214 -30.80 39.19 13.60
CA ALA A 214 -29.41 39.17 13.17
C ALA A 214 -28.91 40.62 13.18
N GLY A 215 -28.10 40.97 14.19
CA GLY A 215 -27.50 42.30 14.30
C GLY A 215 -26.68 42.62 13.06
N ARG A 216 -27.04 43.69 12.35
CA ARG A 216 -26.34 44.12 11.13
C ARG A 216 -25.26 45.12 11.51
N LEU A 217 -24.01 44.83 11.16
CA LEU A 217 -22.93 45.79 11.30
C LEU A 217 -23.22 46.99 10.37
N GLN A 218 -23.50 48.17 10.92
CA GLN A 218 -23.57 49.37 10.11
C GLN A 218 -22.15 49.89 9.91
N THR A 219 -21.58 49.59 8.74
CA THR A 219 -20.27 50.11 8.35
C THR A 219 -20.38 51.61 7.99
N PRO A 220 -19.38 52.44 8.35
CA PRO A 220 -19.29 53.80 7.83
C PRO A 220 -19.23 53.78 6.28
N PRO A 221 -19.67 54.85 5.60
CA PRO A 221 -19.78 54.87 4.14
C PRO A 221 -18.46 54.48 3.48
N LYS A 222 -18.53 53.42 2.66
CA LYS A 222 -17.41 52.83 1.91
C LYS A 222 -16.67 53.93 1.14
N LYS A 223 -15.53 54.40 1.65
CA LYS A 223 -14.52 55.00 0.77
C LYS A 223 -14.01 53.87 -0.10
N GLN A 224 -14.24 53.96 -1.41
CA GLN A 224 -13.72 52.99 -2.38
C GLN A 224 -12.20 52.86 -2.19
N ILE A 225 -11.74 51.76 -1.61
CA ILE A 225 -10.34 51.36 -1.70
C ILE A 225 -10.17 50.80 -3.11
N THR A 226 -10.00 51.70 -4.08
CA THR A 226 -9.57 51.32 -5.42
C THR A 226 -8.21 50.66 -5.31
N SER A 227 -8.10 49.43 -5.81
CA SER A 227 -6.84 48.72 -6.04
C SER A 227 -5.78 49.68 -6.60
N VAL A 228 -4.81 50.07 -5.77
CA VAL A 228 -3.73 50.98 -6.17
C VAL A 228 -2.77 50.19 -7.07
N LYS A 229 -2.95 50.32 -8.38
CA LYS A 229 -2.01 49.78 -9.38
C LYS A 229 -0.68 50.57 -9.30
N GLY A 230 0.28 50.00 -8.59
CA GLY A 230 1.71 49.94 -8.97
C GLY A 230 2.54 51.22 -9.18
N GLN A 231 2.02 52.44 -9.00
CA GLN A 231 2.79 53.65 -9.35
C GLN A 231 3.08 54.66 -8.22
N GLN A 232 2.64 54.44 -6.98
CA GLN A 232 2.97 55.37 -5.89
C GLN A 232 3.30 54.62 -4.59
N HIS A 233 4.45 53.95 -4.58
CA HIS A 233 5.16 53.71 -3.33
C HIS A 233 6.27 54.76 -3.24
N SER A 234 5.99 55.92 -2.64
CA SER A 234 7.07 56.76 -2.11
C SER A 234 7.54 56.11 -0.81
N PHE A 235 8.55 55.25 -0.91
CA PHE A 235 9.23 54.70 0.25
C PHE A 235 10.05 55.82 0.92
N SER A 236 9.49 56.49 1.93
CA SER A 236 10.28 57.38 2.79
C SER A 236 10.90 56.55 3.92
N ARG A 237 12.20 56.28 3.82
CA ARG A 237 12.98 55.68 4.91
C ARG A 237 13.06 56.70 6.04
N GLN A 238 12.29 56.51 7.10
CA GLN A 238 12.50 57.25 8.34
C GLN A 238 13.73 56.65 9.04
N THR A 239 14.84 57.37 9.00
CA THR A 239 16.01 57.08 9.83
C THR A 239 15.74 57.57 11.25
N LEU A 240 15.85 56.66 12.22
CA LEU A 240 15.79 56.99 13.64
C LEU A 240 16.90 58.00 13.98
N PRO A 241 16.63 58.99 14.84
CA PRO A 241 17.65 59.95 15.27
C PRO A 241 18.81 59.23 15.97
N GLU A 242 20.01 59.49 15.47
CA GLU A 242 21.28 59.00 15.96
C GLU A 242 21.68 59.78 17.21
N ALA A 243 21.04 59.48 18.34
CA ALA A 243 21.54 59.78 19.69
C ALA A 243 20.57 59.24 20.74
N PHE A 244 20.76 57.98 21.13
CA PHE A 244 20.43 57.62 22.51
C PHE A 244 21.62 58.08 23.38
N PRO A 245 21.39 58.82 24.48
CA PRO A 245 22.47 59.09 25.43
C PRO A 245 23.03 57.75 25.95
N PRO A 246 24.35 57.68 26.22
CA PRO A 246 24.98 56.43 26.64
C PRO A 246 24.31 55.92 27.92
N ALA A 247 23.87 54.67 27.88
CA ALA A 247 23.40 53.98 29.06
C ALA A 247 24.55 53.88 30.07
N ASP A 248 24.27 54.23 31.33
CA ASP A 248 25.18 54.04 32.46
C ASP A 248 25.79 52.63 32.44
N ASP A 249 27.09 52.57 32.74
CA ASP A 249 27.88 51.36 32.92
C ASP A 249 27.25 50.45 33.98
N THR A 250 26.34 49.58 33.53
CA THR A 250 25.89 48.42 34.26
C THR A 250 26.27 47.19 33.44
N GLU A 251 27.03 46.32 34.09
CA GLU A 251 27.70 45.15 33.53
C GLU A 251 26.85 44.39 32.50
N PRO A 252 27.45 43.89 31.42
CA PRO A 252 26.73 43.10 30.43
C PRO A 252 26.09 41.87 31.10
N PRO A 253 24.81 41.55 30.81
CA PRO A 253 24.19 40.35 31.34
C PRO A 253 24.97 39.13 30.85
N LYS A 254 25.47 38.34 31.81
CA LYS A 254 26.22 37.10 31.58
C LYS A 254 25.50 36.23 30.53
N PRO A 255 26.24 35.62 29.58
CA PRO A 255 25.64 34.71 28.62
C PRO A 255 24.90 33.59 29.35
N ALA A 256 23.68 33.32 28.91
CA ALA A 256 22.83 32.26 29.43
C ALA A 256 23.65 30.96 29.58
N ARG A 257 23.59 30.37 30.78
CA ARG A 257 24.25 29.10 31.11
C ARG A 257 23.97 28.07 30.01
N LYS A 258 25.04 27.54 29.39
CA LYS A 258 24.96 26.29 28.65
C LYS A 258 24.35 25.25 29.58
N ILE A 259 23.18 24.73 29.22
CA ILE A 259 22.57 23.60 29.92
C ILE A 259 23.48 22.40 29.69
N HIS A 260 24.40 22.14 30.62
CA HIS A 260 25.07 20.87 30.71
C HIS A 260 24.04 19.85 31.20
N LEU A 261 23.49 19.07 30.26
CA LEU A 261 22.72 17.88 30.58
C LEU A 261 23.69 16.91 31.28
N ALA A 262 23.58 16.80 32.60
CA ALA A 262 24.29 15.76 33.34
C ALA A 262 23.85 14.40 32.80
N PRO A 263 24.76 13.44 32.57
CA PRO A 263 24.35 12.08 32.23
C PRO A 263 23.55 11.53 33.40
N SER A 264 22.24 11.44 33.24
CA SER A 264 21.35 10.77 34.19
C SER A 264 21.88 9.36 34.43
N LYS A 265 22.10 9.00 35.70
CA LYS A 265 22.47 7.63 36.09
C LYS A 265 21.48 6.68 35.44
N VAL A 266 21.96 5.91 34.47
CA VAL A 266 21.20 4.82 33.86
C VAL A 266 20.86 3.86 34.98
N ASP A 267 19.56 3.66 35.19
CA ASP A 267 19.04 2.81 36.25
C ASP A 267 19.42 1.36 35.95
N ARG A 268 20.43 0.84 36.65
CA ARG A 268 20.98 -0.52 36.44
C ARG A 268 19.92 -1.60 36.66
N SER A 269 18.85 -1.26 37.37
CA SER A 269 17.65 -2.09 37.52
C SER A 269 16.97 -2.35 36.17
N LEU A 270 16.69 -1.30 35.40
CA LEU A 270 16.06 -1.41 34.09
C LEU A 270 16.97 -2.11 33.08
N LEU A 271 18.28 -1.86 33.14
CA LEU A 271 19.23 -2.53 32.25
C LEU A 271 19.31 -4.04 32.51
N LYS A 272 19.20 -4.46 33.79
CA LYS A 272 19.14 -5.89 34.15
C LYS A 272 17.84 -6.54 33.70
N MET A 273 16.71 -5.82 33.81
CA MET A 273 15.40 -6.32 33.39
C MET A 273 15.32 -6.52 31.87
N VAL A 274 15.94 -5.62 31.08
CA VAL A 274 16.03 -5.76 29.62
C VAL A 274 16.98 -6.90 29.21
N HIS A 275 18.04 -7.16 29.98
CA HIS A 275 18.94 -8.28 29.72
C HIS A 275 18.34 -9.64 30.12
N SER A 276 17.53 -9.72 31.18
CA SER A 276 16.85 -10.97 31.56
C SER A 276 15.74 -11.32 30.56
N ALA A 277 14.92 -10.35 30.15
CA ALA A 277 13.85 -10.57 29.18
C ALA A 277 14.35 -10.99 27.77
N ARG A 278 15.64 -10.83 27.50
CA ARG A 278 16.25 -11.24 26.23
C ARG A 278 16.76 -12.68 26.27
N HIS A 279 17.12 -13.19 27.45
CA HIS A 279 17.54 -14.59 27.63
C HIS A 279 16.36 -15.54 27.83
N ASP A 280 15.25 -15.07 28.40
CA ASP A 280 14.04 -15.90 28.52
C ASP A 280 13.44 -16.30 27.16
N ASN A 281 13.66 -15.52 26.09
CA ASN A 281 13.23 -15.89 24.74
C ASN A 281 14.17 -16.89 24.04
N ASP A 282 15.47 -16.92 24.41
CA ASP A 282 16.43 -17.84 23.79
C ASP A 282 16.20 -19.29 24.30
N ASP A 283 15.67 -19.45 25.52
CA ASP A 283 15.34 -20.76 26.10
C ASP A 283 14.05 -21.35 25.51
N ASP A 284 13.09 -20.50 25.10
CA ASP A 284 11.86 -20.92 24.42
C ASP A 284 12.14 -21.40 22.98
N ASP A 285 13.04 -20.72 22.26
CA ASP A 285 13.47 -21.12 20.90
C ASP A 285 14.27 -22.43 20.91
N ALA A 286 15.04 -22.70 21.97
CA ALA A 286 15.78 -23.95 22.14
C ALA A 286 14.85 -25.16 22.42
N GLN A 287 13.78 -24.96 23.19
CA GLN A 287 12.78 -26.01 23.43
C GLN A 287 11.94 -26.32 22.18
N GLU A 288 11.67 -25.33 21.32
CA GLU A 288 10.99 -25.58 20.04
C GLU A 288 11.85 -26.40 19.07
N GLN A 289 13.17 -26.17 19.04
CA GLN A 289 14.09 -26.96 18.20
C GLN A 289 14.26 -28.40 18.71
N GLU A 290 14.33 -28.63 20.02
CA GLU A 290 14.43 -29.99 20.57
C GLU A 290 13.18 -30.83 20.30
N ASN A 291 11.99 -30.20 20.34
CA ASN A 291 10.73 -30.87 19.99
C ASN A 291 10.64 -31.22 18.49
N LEU A 292 11.15 -30.36 17.60
CA LEU A 292 11.20 -30.63 16.16
C LEU A 292 12.17 -31.79 15.81
N ASP A 293 13.28 -31.92 16.53
CA ASP A 293 14.24 -33.01 16.33
C ASP A 293 13.73 -34.36 16.87
N LEU A 294 12.92 -34.35 17.94
CA LEU A 294 12.24 -35.54 18.45
C LEU A 294 11.17 -36.06 17.48
N ASP A 295 10.36 -35.18 16.90
CA ASP A 295 9.35 -35.55 15.90
C ASP A 295 10.00 -36.10 14.62
N ARG A 296 11.16 -35.57 14.23
CA ARG A 296 11.93 -36.07 13.07
C ARG A 296 12.50 -37.46 13.29
N ARG A 297 13.03 -37.76 14.48
CA ARG A 297 13.52 -39.11 14.83
C ARG A 297 12.39 -40.14 14.87
N ALA A 298 11.20 -39.76 15.37
CA ALA A 298 10.03 -40.64 15.36
C ALA A 298 9.51 -40.95 13.94
N ALA A 299 9.74 -40.05 12.98
CA ALA A 299 9.41 -40.30 11.57
C ALA A 299 10.41 -41.25 10.88
N GLU A 300 11.70 -41.15 11.23
CA GLU A 300 12.75 -42.01 10.66
C GLU A 300 12.67 -43.46 11.20
N GLU A 301 12.27 -43.66 12.47
CA GLU A 301 12.11 -45.00 13.08
C GLU A 301 10.91 -45.79 12.54
N ASN A 302 9.92 -45.12 11.91
CA ASN A 302 8.77 -45.77 11.28
C ASN A 302 9.02 -46.20 9.82
N THR A 303 10.15 -45.83 9.22
CA THR A 303 10.48 -46.17 7.82
C THR A 303 11.30 -47.45 7.65
N ASP A 304 11.82 -48.03 8.72
CA ASP A 304 12.73 -49.19 8.64
C ASP A 304 12.05 -50.57 8.78
N MET A 305 10.71 -50.63 8.87
CA MET A 305 9.98 -51.89 9.14
C MET A 305 9.30 -52.55 7.92
N ASP A 306 9.32 -51.95 6.72
CA ASP A 306 8.62 -52.49 5.53
C ASP A 306 9.57 -52.94 4.39
N GLY A 307 10.84 -53.20 4.70
CA GLY A 307 11.91 -53.43 3.73
C GLY A 307 12.42 -54.87 3.59
N GLU A 308 11.57 -55.91 3.68
CA GLU A 308 12.00 -57.27 3.33
C GLU A 308 11.07 -57.96 2.32
N ASN A 309 11.71 -58.53 1.30
CA ASN A 309 11.21 -59.40 0.23
C ASN A 309 10.63 -58.72 -1.02
N LEU A 310 11.46 -58.69 -2.08
CA LEU A 310 11.11 -59.17 -3.42
C LEU A 310 12.39 -59.18 -4.29
N ASN A 311 13.26 -60.15 -4.03
CA ASN A 311 14.34 -60.51 -4.96
C ASN A 311 13.77 -61.59 -5.90
N LEU A 312 13.27 -61.19 -7.07
CA LEU A 312 12.84 -62.11 -8.13
C LEU A 312 13.81 -62.04 -9.30
N ASP A 313 14.36 -63.21 -9.57
CA ASP A 313 15.46 -63.56 -10.45
C ASP A 313 15.02 -63.48 -11.93
N CYS A 314 15.48 -62.47 -12.68
CA CYS A 314 15.18 -62.29 -14.11
C CYS A 314 16.22 -62.99 -15.02
N ARG A 315 16.51 -64.26 -14.76
CA ARG A 315 17.36 -65.11 -15.64
C ARG A 315 16.65 -66.38 -16.09
N ALA A 316 15.58 -66.22 -16.85
CA ALA A 316 15.11 -67.22 -17.81
C ALA A 316 14.15 -66.53 -18.78
N ILE A 317 14.05 -67.05 -20.01
CA ILE A 317 13.24 -66.53 -21.14
C ILE A 317 13.97 -65.51 -22.01
N LEU A 318 15.08 -65.94 -22.63
CA LEU A 318 15.42 -65.58 -24.02
C LEU A 318 16.22 -66.76 -24.62
N ALA A 319 15.50 -67.84 -24.89
CA ALA A 319 15.85 -68.85 -25.88
C ALA A 319 14.53 -69.26 -26.54
N ASP A 320 14.52 -69.33 -27.87
CA ASP A 320 13.38 -69.57 -28.77
C ASP A 320 12.49 -68.34 -29.08
N THR A 321 12.94 -67.51 -30.02
CA THR A 321 12.38 -67.38 -31.39
C THR A 321 13.18 -66.36 -32.19
#